data_AF-A0A5K1EJ68-F1
#
_entry.id   AF-A0A5K1EJ68-F1
#
_cell.length_a   1.000
_cell.length_b   1.000
_cell.length_c   1.000
_cell.angle_alpha   90.00
_cell.angle_beta   90.00
_cell.angle_gamma   90.00
#
_symmetry.space_group_name_H-M   'P 1'
#
loop_
_entity.id
_entity.type
_entity.pdbx_description
1 polymer ?
#
loop_
_entity_poly.entity_id
_entity_poly.type
_entity_poly.pdbx_seq_one_letter_code
_entity_poly.pdbx_strand_id
1 'polypeptide(L)' 'AERDGSNEYSNYQPGSLNTTDQLIKDLRNIDIVFHIGDLSYANGYLSQWDQFTSQIEPIASTVPYMVA' A
#
# COMPACT_ATOMS: atom_id res chain seq x y z
N ALA A 1 1.96 6.13 -4.74
CA ALA A 1 3.26 6.82 -4.82
C ALA A 1 4.25 5.85 -5.42
N GLU A 2 4.92 6.23 -6.51
CA GLU A 2 5.86 5.35 -7.19
C GLU A 2 7.25 5.36 -6.54
N ARG A 3 7.91 4.19 -6.54
CA ARG A 3 9.26 4.02 -5.95
C ARG A 3 10.34 4.79 -6.71
N ASP A 4 10.12 5.02 -8.00
CA ASP A 4 11.05 5.74 -8.89
C ASP A 4 10.88 7.26 -8.84
N GLY A 5 9.94 7.77 -8.04
CA GLY A 5 9.67 9.20 -7.91
C GLY A 5 8.88 9.80 -9.07
N SER A 6 8.31 8.98 -9.95
CA SER A 6 7.37 9.46 -10.97
C SER A 6 6.12 10.06 -10.33
N ASN A 7 5.50 10.99 -11.07
CA ASN A 7 4.23 11.59 -10.67
C ASN A 7 3.06 10.81 -11.25
N GLU A 8 1.93 10.84 -10.56
CA GLU A 8 0.72 10.13 -10.95
C GLU A 8 -0.53 10.92 -10.56
N TYR A 9 -1.71 10.47 -10.99
CA TYR A 9 -2.94 11.08 -10.55
C TYR A 9 -3.15 10.87 -9.05
N SER A 10 -3.77 11.82 -8.36
CA SER A 10 -4.00 11.72 -6.90
C SER A 10 -2.73 11.43 -6.08
N ASN A 11 -1.55 11.88 -6.51
CA ASN A 11 -0.27 11.67 -5.82
C ASN A 11 -0.09 12.57 -4.58
N TYR A 12 -0.92 12.37 -3.55
CA TYR A 12 -0.93 13.16 -2.31
C TYR A 12 -0.77 12.31 -1.05
N GLN A 13 -0.27 11.07 -1.19
CA GLN A 13 0.03 10.15 -0.08
C GLN A 13 1.54 10.00 0.17
N PRO A 14 2.28 11.06 0.56
CA PRO A 14 3.75 11.02 0.65
C PRO A 14 4.28 10.04 1.70
N GLY A 15 3.47 9.64 2.69
CA GLY A 15 3.84 8.65 3.70
C GLY A 15 3.69 7.19 3.26
N SER A 16 3.06 6.92 2.10
CA SER A 16 2.66 5.57 1.67
C SER A 16 3.83 4.58 1.61
N LEU A 17 4.94 5.00 0.99
CA LEU A 17 6.15 4.19 0.84
C LEU A 17 6.82 3.91 2.19
N ASN A 18 6.93 4.92 3.05
CA ASN A 18 7.55 4.77 4.38
C ASN A 18 6.76 3.80 5.26
N THR A 19 5.44 3.92 5.30
CA THR A 19 4.58 3.01 6.08
C THR A 19 4.70 1.58 5.57
N THR A 20 4.66 1.40 4.24
CA THR A 20 4.86 0.07 3.63
C THR A 20 6.20 -0.53 4.02
N ASP A 21 7.28 0.26 3.97
CA ASP A 21 8.63 -0.23 4.29
C ASP A 21 8.80 -0.57 5.76
N GLN A 22 8.16 0.16 6.68
CA GLN A 22 8.20 -0.17 8.10
C GLN A 22 7.45 -1.47 8.40
N LEU A 23 6.26 -1.66 7.81
CA LEU A 23 5.50 -2.89 7.94
C LEU A 23 6.27 -4.10 7.40
N ILE A 24 6.93 -3.96 6.24
CA ILE A 24 7.76 -5.02 5.66
C ILE A 24 8.95 -5.34 6.57
N LYS A 25 9.64 -4.33 7.11
CA LYS A 25 10.80 -4.53 8.00
C LYS A 25 10.44 -5.28 9.29
N ASP A 26 9.26 -5.01 9.84
CA ASP A 26 8.80 -5.60 11.11
C ASP A 26 7.84 -6.79 10.90
N LEU A 27 7.64 -7.24 9.66
CA LEU A 27 6.59 -8.20 9.29
C LEU A 27 6.62 -9.51 10.09
N ARG A 28 7.80 -9.94 10.55
CA ARG A 28 7.97 -11.14 11.39
C ARG A 28 7.33 -11.02 12.78
N ASN A 29 7.02 -9.81 13.22
CA ASN A 29 6.40 -9.49 14.50
C ASN A 29 4.94 -9.04 14.34
N ILE A 30 4.37 -9.14 13.14
CA ILE A 30 3.02 -8.70 12.82
C ILE A 30 2.22 -9.91 12.34
N ASP A 31 1.15 -10.25 13.05
CA ASP A 31 0.31 -11.41 12.69
C ASP A 31 -0.82 -11.06 11.70
N ILE A 32 -1.26 -9.80 11.67
CA ILE A 32 -2.39 -9.31 10.86
C ILE A 32 -2.32 -7.79 10.67
N VAL A 33 -2.77 -7.29 9.52
CA VAL A 33 -2.88 -5.85 9.21
C VAL A 33 -4.34 -5.49 8.94
N PHE A 34 -4.79 -4.35 9.48
CA PHE A 34 -6.06 -3.71 9.13
C PHE A 34 -5.79 -2.37 8.46
N HIS A 35 -6.23 -2.21 7.20
CA HIS A 35 -6.22 -0.95 6.47
C HIS A 35 -7.66 -0.41 6.44
N ILE A 36 -7.92 0.58 7.30
CA ILE A 36 -9.26 1.05 7.64
C ILE A 36 -9.78 2.16 6.72
N GLY A 37 -10.12 1.81 5.48
CA GLY A 37 -10.60 2.77 4.47
C GLY A 37 -9.48 3.40 3.66
N ASP A 38 -9.86 4.13 2.64
CA ASP A 38 -8.99 4.98 1.82
C ASP A 38 -7.70 4.29 1.35
N LEU A 39 -7.87 3.28 0.49
CA LEU A 39 -6.80 2.35 0.08
C LEU A 39 -5.80 2.98 -0.92
N SER A 40 -6.08 2.82 -2.22
CA SER A 40 -5.18 3.26 -3.29
C SER A 40 -5.35 4.73 -3.66
N TYR A 41 -6.45 5.36 -3.26
CA TYR A 41 -6.91 6.66 -3.77
C TYR A 41 -6.99 6.72 -5.30
N ALA A 42 -7.23 5.57 -5.96
CA ALA A 42 -7.37 5.50 -7.41
C ALA A 42 -8.40 6.50 -7.96
N ASN A 43 -9.49 6.75 -7.23
CA ASN A 43 -10.47 7.82 -7.52
C ASN A 43 -10.90 7.90 -9.00
N GLY A 44 -11.07 6.74 -9.65
CA GLY A 44 -11.43 6.62 -11.07
C GLY A 44 -10.27 6.26 -12.03
N TYR A 45 -9.01 6.33 -11.58
CA TYR A 45 -7.81 5.93 -12.32
C TYR A 45 -7.46 4.48 -11.99
N LEU A 46 -8.16 3.54 -12.64
CA LEU A 46 -8.17 2.12 -12.29
C LEU A 46 -6.80 1.45 -12.21
N SER A 47 -5.82 1.87 -13.01
CA SER A 47 -4.46 1.31 -13.01
C SER A 47 -3.76 1.40 -11.65
N GLN A 48 -4.15 2.35 -10.80
CA GLN A 48 -3.58 2.51 -9.46
C GLN A 48 -4.00 1.39 -8.50
N TRP A 49 -5.01 0.60 -8.83
CA TRP A 49 -5.35 -0.60 -8.04
C TRP A 49 -4.31 -1.69 -8.18
N ASP A 50 -3.82 -1.95 -9.40
CA ASP A 50 -2.76 -2.94 -9.62
C ASP A 50 -1.43 -2.48 -9.01
N GLN A 51 -1.16 -1.18 -9.04
CA GLN A 51 -0.04 -0.57 -8.35
C GLN A 51 -0.15 -0.77 -6.83
N PHE A 52 -1.32 -0.50 -6.23
CA PHE A 52 -1.56 -0.69 -4.80
C PHE A 52 -1.37 -2.15 -4.37
N THR A 53 -1.96 -3.11 -5.10
CA THR A 53 -1.81 -4.53 -4.77
C THR A 53 -0.36 -4.99 -4.91
N SER A 54 0.36 -4.50 -5.91
CA SER A 54 1.81 -4.73 -6.07
C SER A 54 2.63 -4.12 -4.92
N GLN A 55 2.25 -2.92 -4.46
CA GLN A 55 2.95 -2.24 -3.37
C GLN A 55 2.83 -2.99 -2.03
N ILE A 56 1.64 -3.52 -1.71
CA ILE A 56 1.39 -4.23 -0.45
C ILE A 56 1.65 -5.74 -0.54
N GLU A 57 1.99 -6.27 -1.72
CA GLU A 57 2.20 -7.70 -1.98
C GLU A 57 3.12 -8.38 -0.95
N PRO A 58 4.26 -7.81 -0.53
CA PRO A 58 5.13 -8.47 0.44
C PRO A 58 4.46 -8.68 1.82
N ILE A 59 3.48 -7.84 2.16
CA ILE A 59 2.71 -7.92 3.40
C ILE A 59 1.52 -8.87 3.20
N ALA A 60 0.66 -8.58 2.21
CA ALA A 60 -0.63 -9.23 2.01
C ALA A 60 -0.54 -10.68 1.50
N SER A 61 0.59 -11.07 0.91
CA SER A 61 0.88 -12.47 0.56
C SER A 61 1.43 -13.30 1.74
N THR A 62 1.84 -12.64 2.83
CA THR A 62 2.45 -13.28 4.01
C THR A 62 1.48 -13.36 5.18
N VAL A 63 0.72 -12.30 5.45
CA VAL A 63 -0.24 -12.21 6.55
C VAL A 63 -1.58 -11.66 6.07
N PRO A 64 -2.70 -11.93 6.76
CA PRO A 64 -3.99 -11.36 6.40
C PRO A 64 -3.94 -9.83 6.38
N TYR A 65 -4.41 -9.25 5.27
CA TYR A 65 -4.54 -7.80 5.06
C TYR A 65 -6.01 -7.45 4.91
N MET A 66 -6.62 -7.01 6.00
CA MET A 66 -8.06 -6.75 6.08
C MET A 66 -8.35 -5.30 5.72
N VAL A 67 -9.37 -5.07 4.88
CA VAL A 67 -9.76 -3.74 4.41
C VAL A 67 -11.19 -3.39 4.85
N ALA A 68 -11.50 -2.10 4.98
CA ALA A 68 -12.83 -1.55 5.26
C ALA A 68 -13.19 -0.44 4.26
#